data_AF-A0A1H4KXG8-F1
#
_entry.id   AF-A0A1H4KXG8-F1
#
_cell.length_a   1.000
_cell.length_b   1.000
_cell.length_c   1.000
_cell.angle_alpha   90.00
_cell.angle_beta   90.00
_cell.angle_gamma   90.00
#
_symmetry.space_group_name_H-M   'P 1'
#
loop_
_entity.id
_entity.type
_entity.pdbx_description
1 polymer ?
#
loop_
_entity_poly.entity_id
_entity_poly.type
_entity_poly.pdbx_seq_one_letter_code
_entity_poly.pdbx_strand_id
1 'polypeptide(L)'
;MDLPSGRARALSEAFVDALADLHRVDPAAAGLADLGKGEGYVRRQVEGWTCRYVQARTWNTPGFQHVTAWPADHQPDDAALCVVHNDWRLDSLALHEETLRVTGVLDWELATLGDPLMGLGSAMAYWVQADDGRMARAMRRQPSHLPGMLTRTEIVERYCDRAALSAPAPSPAGATRPASLPTQPDSRGRCIRPPAGTSTTTLLCWPATPPHPTRSGPCRTCSTMP
;
A
#
# COMPACT_ATOMS: atom_id res chain seq x y z
N MET A 1 -18.19 -2.49 -18.32
CA MET A 1 -17.07 -1.66 -18.80
C MET A 1 -16.24 -2.56 -19.69
N ASP A 2 -16.15 -2.21 -20.97
CA ASP A 2 -15.37 -2.96 -21.95
C ASP A 2 -14.12 -2.11 -22.25
N LEU A 3 -12.96 -2.60 -21.82
CA LEU A 3 -11.68 -1.90 -21.96
C LEU A 3 -10.78 -2.78 -22.84
N PRO A 4 -10.30 -2.30 -24.00
CA PRO A 4 -9.44 -3.10 -24.86
C PRO A 4 -8.20 -3.61 -24.12
N SER A 5 -7.76 -4.83 -24.40
CA SER A 5 -6.71 -5.49 -23.61
C SER A 5 -5.42 -4.69 -23.47
N GLY A 6 -5.01 -3.95 -24.52
CA GLY A 6 -3.86 -3.06 -24.45
C GLY A 6 -4.04 -1.89 -23.47
N ARG A 7 -5.24 -1.31 -23.40
CA ARG A 7 -5.57 -0.26 -22.41
C ARG A 7 -5.72 -0.82 -21.00
N ALA A 8 -6.23 -2.03 -20.85
CA ALA A 8 -6.28 -2.73 -19.55
C ALA A 8 -4.87 -3.02 -19.02
N ARG A 9 -3.95 -3.44 -19.89
CA ARG A 9 -2.54 -3.60 -19.52
C ARG A 9 -1.91 -2.27 -19.13
N ALA A 10 -2.05 -1.23 -19.96
CA ALA A 10 -1.51 0.09 -19.65
C ALA A 10 -2.08 0.68 -18.33
N LEU A 11 -3.36 0.45 -18.05
CA LEU A 11 -3.99 0.85 -16.79
C LEU A 11 -3.36 0.15 -15.57
N SER A 12 -3.18 -1.17 -15.65
CA SER A 12 -2.56 -1.93 -14.56
C SER A 12 -1.07 -1.60 -14.39
N GLU A 13 -0.35 -1.31 -15.47
CA GLU A 13 1.02 -0.80 -15.41
C GLU A 13 1.09 0.58 -14.75
N ALA A 14 0.22 1.53 -15.12
CA ALA A 14 0.14 2.85 -14.50
C ALA A 14 -0.23 2.78 -13.01
N PHE A 15 -1.11 1.85 -12.63
CA PHE A 15 -1.48 1.59 -11.24
C PHE A 15 -0.27 1.16 -10.40
N VAL A 16 0.54 0.23 -10.90
CA VAL A 16 1.73 -0.27 -10.18
C VAL A 16 2.84 0.77 -10.16
N ASP A 17 3.05 1.46 -11.28
CA ASP A 17 4.09 2.48 -11.39
C ASP A 17 3.83 3.64 -10.44
N ALA A 18 2.58 4.11 -10.35
CA ALA A 18 2.22 5.18 -9.43
C ALA A 18 2.34 4.77 -7.96
N LEU A 19 2.06 3.50 -7.62
CA LEU A 19 2.27 2.99 -6.26
C LEU A 19 3.76 2.98 -5.90
N ALA A 20 4.61 2.49 -6.80
CA ALA A 20 6.05 2.49 -6.60
C ALA A 20 6.61 3.92 -6.52
N ASP A 21 6.11 4.84 -7.34
CA ASP A 21 6.51 6.25 -7.30
C ASP A 21 6.12 6.91 -5.97
N LEU A 22 4.92 6.61 -5.44
CA LEU A 22 4.49 7.05 -4.10
C LEU A 22 5.43 6.53 -3.01
N HIS A 23 5.76 5.24 -3.04
CA HIS A 23 6.63 4.63 -2.02
C HIS A 23 8.09 5.12 -2.08
N ARG A 24 8.47 5.85 -3.13
CA ARG A 24 9.79 6.50 -3.27
C ARG A 24 9.81 7.96 -2.81
N VAL A 25 8.67 8.53 -2.44
CA VAL A 25 8.60 9.89 -1.90
C VAL A 25 9.36 9.95 -0.57
N ASP A 26 10.27 10.91 -0.44
CA ASP A 26 10.92 11.24 0.84
C ASP A 26 9.90 11.94 1.75
N PRO A 27 9.47 11.31 2.87
CA PRO A 27 8.49 11.91 3.76
C PRO A 27 8.99 13.19 4.42
N ALA A 28 10.29 13.30 4.71
CA ALA A 28 10.85 14.49 5.35
C ALA A 28 10.85 15.68 4.38
N ALA A 29 11.32 15.47 3.15
CA ALA A 29 11.31 16.50 2.11
C ALA A 29 9.88 16.96 1.75
N ALA A 30 8.90 16.07 1.86
CA ALA A 30 7.49 16.37 1.62
C ALA A 30 6.75 17.01 2.83
N GLY A 31 7.42 17.17 3.98
CA GLY A 31 6.77 17.68 5.21
C GLY A 31 5.79 16.70 5.85
N LEU A 32 5.98 15.40 5.61
CA LEU A 32 5.13 14.29 6.07
C LEU A 32 5.81 13.41 7.14
N ALA A 33 6.93 13.85 7.71
CA ALA A 33 7.70 13.08 8.71
C ALA A 33 6.86 12.68 9.94
N ASP A 34 5.87 13.50 10.31
CA ASP A 34 5.01 13.28 11.49
C ASP A 34 3.77 12.42 11.19
N LEU A 35 3.60 11.92 9.96
CA LEU A 35 2.43 11.13 9.54
C LEU A 35 2.41 9.69 10.14
N GLY A 36 3.52 9.24 10.72
CA GLY A 36 3.65 7.90 11.29
C GLY A 36 4.38 7.86 12.63
N LYS A 37 4.54 6.65 13.17
CA LYS A 37 5.19 6.41 14.47
C LYS A 37 6.60 5.83 14.34
N GLY A 38 7.23 5.98 13.17
CA GLY A 38 8.53 5.39 12.85
C GLY A 38 8.48 3.88 12.64
N GLU A 39 9.61 3.21 12.88
CA GLU A 39 9.84 1.76 12.69
C GLU A 39 8.90 0.88 13.52
N GLY A 40 8.75 -0.39 13.13
CA GLY A 40 7.87 -1.39 13.73
C GLY A 40 6.44 -1.31 13.20
N TYR A 41 6.26 -0.88 11.94
CA TYR A 41 4.96 -0.74 11.31
C TYR A 41 4.24 -2.08 11.21
N VAL A 42 4.92 -3.12 10.71
CA VAL A 42 4.30 -4.45 10.49
C VAL A 42 3.73 -5.00 11.79
N ARG A 43 4.55 -5.01 12.84
CA ARG A 43 4.13 -5.46 14.19
C ARG A 43 2.92 -4.69 14.72
N ARG A 44 2.94 -3.36 14.62
CA ARG A 44 1.81 -2.53 15.08
C ARG A 44 0.52 -2.83 14.32
N GLN A 45 0.60 -3.13 13.03
CA GLN A 45 -0.58 -3.49 12.25
C GLN A 45 -1.13 -4.84 12.71
N VAL A 46 -0.29 -5.88 12.83
CA VAL A 46 -0.71 -7.21 13.28
C VAL A 46 -1.36 -7.16 14.67
N GLU A 47 -0.68 -6.53 15.64
CA GLU A 47 -1.19 -6.38 17.01
C GLU A 47 -2.48 -5.53 17.04
N GLY A 48 -2.49 -4.41 16.31
CA GLY A 48 -3.60 -3.47 16.28
C GLY A 48 -4.87 -4.08 15.70
N TRP A 49 -4.78 -4.77 14.55
CA TRP A 49 -5.93 -5.45 13.95
C TRP A 49 -6.41 -6.62 14.80
N THR A 50 -5.50 -7.37 15.44
CA THR A 50 -5.87 -8.45 16.36
C THR A 50 -6.63 -7.91 17.58
N CYS A 51 -6.15 -6.82 18.20
CA CYS A 51 -6.85 -6.19 19.33
C CYS A 51 -8.25 -5.69 18.90
N ARG A 52 -8.37 -5.05 17.72
CA ARG A 52 -9.67 -4.60 17.20
C ARG A 52 -10.64 -5.75 16.94
N TYR A 53 -10.16 -6.87 16.37
CA TYR A 53 -11.00 -8.06 16.18
C TYR A 53 -11.55 -8.57 17.51
N VAL A 54 -10.70 -8.70 18.54
CA VAL A 54 -11.12 -9.17 19.87
C VAL A 54 -12.18 -8.25 20.47
N GLN A 55 -12.02 -6.93 20.33
CA GLN A 55 -12.96 -5.93 20.84
C GLN A 55 -14.29 -5.90 20.07
N ALA A 56 -14.25 -6.12 18.75
CA ALA A 56 -15.43 -6.11 17.89
C ALA A 56 -16.20 -7.44 17.88
N ARG A 57 -15.60 -8.52 18.42
CA ARG A 57 -16.16 -9.88 18.37
C ARG A 57 -17.50 -9.97 19.09
N THR A 58 -18.53 -10.42 18.39
CA THR A 58 -19.84 -10.74 18.94
C THR A 58 -19.96 -12.23 19.26
N TRP A 59 -20.99 -12.61 20.02
CA TRP A 59 -21.23 -14.00 20.45
C TRP A 59 -21.34 -15.01 19.29
N ASN A 60 -21.74 -14.58 18.10
CA ASN A 60 -21.90 -15.41 16.91
C ASN A 60 -20.75 -15.28 15.89
N THR A 61 -19.69 -14.52 16.21
CA THR A 61 -18.54 -14.37 15.32
C THR A 61 -17.73 -15.68 15.29
N PRO A 62 -17.44 -16.25 14.10
CA PRO A 62 -16.58 -17.43 13.99
C PRO A 62 -15.19 -17.21 14.62
N GLY A 63 -14.53 -18.29 15.02
CA GLY A 63 -13.17 -18.22 15.56
C GLY A 63 -12.15 -17.84 14.48
N PHE A 64 -11.47 -16.72 14.63
CA PHE A 64 -10.33 -16.29 13.79
C PHE A 64 -8.96 -16.49 14.47
N GLN A 65 -8.89 -17.40 15.44
CA GLN A 65 -7.67 -17.66 16.21
C GLN A 65 -6.48 -18.03 15.30
N HIS A 66 -6.71 -18.88 14.30
CA HIS A 66 -5.65 -19.27 13.36
C HIS A 66 -5.17 -18.09 12.49
N VAL A 67 -6.11 -17.27 12.02
CA VAL A 67 -5.83 -16.11 11.17
C VAL A 67 -5.08 -15.01 11.92
N THR A 68 -5.31 -14.88 13.23
CA THR A 68 -4.62 -13.90 14.08
C THR A 68 -3.27 -14.42 14.60
N ALA A 69 -3.17 -15.72 14.90
CA ALA A 69 -1.92 -16.33 15.36
C ALA A 69 -0.87 -16.42 14.24
N TRP A 70 -1.26 -16.79 13.02
CA TRP A 70 -0.28 -17.02 11.96
C TRP A 70 0.56 -15.77 11.62
N PRO A 71 -0.02 -14.57 11.40
CA PRO A 71 0.76 -13.36 11.17
C PRO A 71 1.59 -12.93 12.40
N ALA A 72 1.13 -13.23 13.61
CA ALA A 72 1.91 -12.94 14.82
C ALA A 72 3.21 -13.76 14.87
N ASP A 73 3.16 -15.01 14.39
CA ASP A 73 4.30 -15.93 14.38
C ASP A 73 5.19 -15.80 13.12
N HIS A 74 4.69 -15.20 12.04
CA HIS A 74 5.35 -15.20 10.71
C HIS A 74 5.51 -13.80 10.10
N GLN A 75 5.33 -12.72 10.87
CA GLN A 75 5.56 -11.38 10.35
C GLN A 75 7.01 -11.18 9.92
N PRO A 76 7.26 -10.57 8.75
CA PRO A 76 8.59 -10.12 8.39
C PRO A 76 9.00 -8.88 9.20
N ASP A 77 10.29 -8.58 9.20
CA ASP A 77 10.78 -7.27 9.61
C ASP A 77 10.33 -6.19 8.61
N ASP A 78 10.27 -4.93 9.07
CA ASP A 78 9.99 -3.79 8.19
C ASP A 78 11.08 -3.69 7.09
N ALA A 79 10.68 -3.62 5.83
CA ALA A 79 11.59 -3.50 4.69
C ALA A 79 12.07 -2.06 4.47
N ALA A 80 11.20 -1.08 4.68
CA ALA A 80 11.49 0.35 4.63
C ALA A 80 10.37 1.15 5.32
N LEU A 81 10.59 2.45 5.50
CA LEU A 81 9.58 3.38 5.96
C LEU A 81 9.28 4.42 4.87
N CYS A 82 8.11 4.34 4.25
CA CYS A 82 7.66 5.27 3.21
C CYS A 82 6.23 5.74 3.46
N VAL A 83 5.78 6.72 2.68
CA VAL A 83 4.35 7.08 2.64
C VAL A 83 3.58 5.89 2.08
N VAL A 84 2.62 5.38 2.84
CA VAL A 84 1.71 4.31 2.40
C VAL A 84 0.28 4.83 2.39
N HIS A 85 -0.43 4.58 1.29
CA HIS A 85 -1.84 4.98 1.14
C HIS A 85 -2.79 4.11 1.98
N ASN A 86 -2.44 2.83 2.14
CA ASN A 86 -3.17 1.80 2.90
C ASN A 86 -4.53 1.36 2.30
N ASP A 87 -5.18 2.17 1.46
CA ASP A 87 -6.38 1.81 0.67
C ASP A 87 -6.14 1.94 -0.85
N TRP A 88 -5.04 1.39 -1.37
CA TRP A 88 -4.65 1.58 -2.77
C TRP A 88 -5.49 0.72 -3.73
N ARG A 89 -6.43 1.36 -4.43
CA ARG A 89 -7.39 0.74 -5.35
C ARG A 89 -7.58 1.58 -6.61
N LEU A 90 -8.09 0.99 -7.69
CA LEU A 90 -8.33 1.71 -8.95
C LEU A 90 -9.34 2.85 -8.84
N ASP A 91 -10.29 2.79 -7.90
CA ASP A 91 -11.29 3.85 -7.68
C ASP A 91 -10.73 5.08 -6.97
N SER A 92 -9.61 4.94 -6.24
CA SER A 92 -8.89 6.05 -5.61
C SER A 92 -7.96 6.80 -6.56
N LEU A 93 -7.88 6.43 -7.85
CA LEU A 93 -6.97 7.04 -8.81
C LEU A 93 -7.72 7.92 -9.83
N ALA A 94 -7.29 9.18 -9.93
CA ALA A 94 -7.64 10.03 -11.06
C ALA A 94 -6.67 9.76 -12.21
N LEU A 95 -7.20 9.51 -13.41
CA LEU A 95 -6.44 9.13 -14.59
C LEU A 95 -6.62 10.14 -15.70
N HIS A 96 -5.57 10.41 -16.45
CA HIS A 96 -5.68 11.11 -17.73
C HIS A 96 -6.39 10.23 -18.74
N GLU A 97 -7.41 10.75 -19.42
CA GLU A 97 -8.30 9.97 -20.30
C GLU A 97 -7.54 9.26 -21.44
N GLU A 98 -6.66 9.97 -22.14
CA GLU A 98 -5.93 9.40 -23.27
C GLU A 98 -4.76 8.50 -22.84
N THR A 99 -3.87 9.03 -22.00
CA THR A 99 -2.59 8.39 -21.64
C THR A 99 -2.68 7.40 -20.48
N LEU A 100 -3.79 7.39 -19.72
CA LEU A 100 -3.98 6.60 -18.50
C LEU A 100 -2.95 6.88 -17.38
N ARG A 101 -2.17 7.97 -17.50
CA ARG A 101 -1.28 8.40 -16.43
C ARG A 101 -2.10 8.80 -15.20
N VAL A 102 -1.69 8.35 -14.02
CA VAL A 102 -2.27 8.81 -12.74
C VAL A 102 -1.97 10.30 -12.57
N THR A 103 -3.02 11.11 -12.46
CA THR A 103 -2.94 12.57 -12.27
C THR A 103 -3.24 12.99 -10.83
N GLY A 104 -3.84 12.09 -10.03
CA GLY A 104 -4.12 12.32 -8.63
C GLY A 104 -4.49 11.03 -7.91
N VAL A 105 -4.31 11.04 -6.59
CA VAL A 105 -4.68 9.96 -5.68
C VAL A 105 -5.65 10.56 -4.66
N LEU A 106 -6.75 9.87 -4.41
CA LEU A 106 -7.86 10.27 -3.54
C LEU A 106 -7.86 9.40 -2.27
N ASP A 107 -8.68 9.75 -1.27
CA ASP A 107 -8.95 8.92 -0.07
C ASP A 107 -7.76 8.68 0.89
N TRP A 108 -6.96 9.73 1.14
CA TRP A 108 -5.79 9.70 2.04
C TRP A 108 -6.08 9.51 3.54
N GLU A 109 -7.31 9.19 3.94
CA GLU A 109 -7.71 9.13 5.36
C GLU A 109 -7.02 8.00 6.15
N LEU A 110 -6.55 6.96 5.46
CA LEU A 110 -5.81 5.84 6.04
C LEU A 110 -4.29 5.95 5.83
N ALA A 111 -3.82 7.05 5.24
CA ALA A 111 -2.42 7.21 4.90
C ALA A 111 -1.54 7.36 6.15
N THR A 112 -0.36 6.77 6.09
CA THR A 112 0.62 6.83 7.19
C THR A 112 2.04 6.61 6.68
N LEU A 113 3.03 6.64 7.58
CA LEU A 113 4.36 6.11 7.28
C LEU A 113 4.43 4.65 7.71
N GLY A 114 4.80 3.79 6.77
CA GLY A 114 4.79 2.36 7.01
C GLY A 114 5.60 1.56 5.98
N ASP A 115 5.41 0.25 6.05
CA ASP A 115 6.11 -0.69 5.21
C ASP A 115 5.50 -0.73 3.79
N PRO A 116 6.31 -0.56 2.73
CA PRO A 116 5.82 -0.55 1.35
C PRO A 116 5.20 -1.88 0.91
N LEU A 117 5.70 -3.02 1.42
CA LEU A 117 5.18 -4.34 1.07
C LEU A 117 3.83 -4.62 1.72
N MET A 118 3.57 -4.07 2.92
CA MET A 118 2.21 -4.05 3.47
C MET A 118 1.25 -3.23 2.59
N GLY A 119 1.68 -2.09 2.07
CA GLY A 119 0.90 -1.29 1.13
C GLY A 119 0.59 -2.07 -0.16
N LEU A 120 1.59 -2.73 -0.74
CA LEU A 120 1.42 -3.60 -1.90
C LEU A 120 0.50 -4.79 -1.59
N GLY A 121 0.67 -5.45 -0.45
CA GLY A 121 -0.16 -6.56 -0.01
C GLY A 121 -1.64 -6.17 0.11
N SER A 122 -1.92 -4.98 0.65
CA SER A 122 -3.27 -4.40 0.70
C SER A 122 -3.86 -4.23 -0.70
N ALA A 123 -3.11 -3.64 -1.64
CA ALA A 123 -3.55 -3.51 -3.04
C ALA A 123 -3.85 -4.87 -3.69
N MET A 124 -3.03 -5.88 -3.41
CA MET A 124 -3.19 -7.24 -3.95
C MET A 124 -4.40 -7.98 -3.37
N ALA A 125 -4.80 -7.68 -2.13
CA ALA A 125 -6.01 -8.25 -1.54
C ALA A 125 -7.28 -7.84 -2.30
N TYR A 126 -7.29 -6.66 -2.93
CA TYR A 126 -8.38 -6.20 -3.79
C TYR A 126 -8.21 -6.63 -5.27
N TRP A 127 -7.03 -7.09 -5.68
CA TRP A 127 -6.72 -7.43 -7.06
C TRP A 127 -7.20 -8.84 -7.41
N VAL A 128 -8.41 -8.90 -7.98
CA VAL A 128 -9.06 -10.15 -8.40
C VAL A 128 -8.73 -10.46 -9.85
N GLN A 129 -8.17 -11.64 -10.09
CA GLN A 129 -7.83 -12.15 -11.42
C GLN A 129 -9.01 -12.92 -12.04
N ALA A 130 -8.93 -13.18 -13.35
CA ALA A 130 -9.99 -13.88 -14.07
C ALA A 130 -10.12 -15.36 -13.66
N ASP A 131 -9.00 -15.98 -13.30
CA ASP A 131 -8.86 -17.38 -12.89
C ASP A 131 -9.06 -17.61 -11.38
N ASP A 132 -9.36 -16.55 -10.62
CA ASP A 132 -9.64 -16.65 -9.19
C ASP A 132 -10.89 -17.49 -8.88
N GLY A 133 -10.89 -18.08 -7.68
CA GLY A 133 -12.02 -18.85 -7.16
C GLY A 133 -13.31 -18.02 -7.08
N ARG A 134 -14.46 -18.72 -7.12
CA ARG A 134 -15.80 -18.10 -7.12
C ARG A 134 -16.00 -17.04 -6.03
N MET A 135 -15.47 -17.26 -4.84
CA MET A 135 -15.64 -16.33 -3.71
C MET A 135 -14.90 -15.01 -3.93
N ALA A 136 -13.64 -15.05 -4.37
CA ALA A 136 -12.87 -13.86 -4.70
C ALA A 136 -13.52 -13.08 -5.85
N ARG A 137 -13.97 -13.79 -6.90
CA ARG A 137 -14.72 -13.19 -8.02
C ARG A 137 -16.03 -12.52 -7.59
N ALA A 138 -16.73 -13.07 -6.59
CA ALA A 138 -17.96 -12.49 -6.05
C ALA A 138 -17.72 -11.23 -5.19
N MET A 139 -16.55 -11.11 -4.56
CA MET A 139 -16.16 -9.95 -3.76
C MET A 139 -15.47 -8.85 -4.57
N ARG A 140 -15.31 -9.03 -5.88
CA ARG A 140 -14.61 -8.09 -6.76
C ARG A 140 -15.26 -6.71 -6.76
N ARG A 141 -14.47 -5.70 -6.41
CA ARG A 141 -14.88 -4.28 -6.39
C ARG A 141 -14.37 -3.47 -7.58
N GLN A 142 -13.37 -3.98 -8.30
CA GLN A 142 -12.68 -3.28 -9.38
C GLN A 142 -12.54 -4.13 -10.66
N PRO A 143 -12.35 -3.52 -11.84
CA PRO A 143 -12.25 -4.25 -13.12
C PRO A 143 -10.89 -4.95 -13.33
N SER A 144 -10.22 -5.44 -12.28
CA SER A 144 -8.88 -6.06 -12.32
C SER A 144 -8.80 -7.42 -13.04
N HIS A 145 -9.93 -7.94 -13.52
CA HIS A 145 -10.06 -9.25 -14.17
C HIS A 145 -10.19 -9.15 -15.70
N LEU A 146 -10.25 -7.93 -16.24
CA LEU A 146 -10.44 -7.73 -17.67
C LEU A 146 -9.26 -8.33 -18.45
N PRO A 147 -9.50 -8.87 -19.66
CA PRO A 147 -8.42 -9.35 -20.51
C PRO A 147 -7.32 -8.29 -20.66
N GLY A 148 -6.06 -8.69 -20.48
CA GLY A 148 -4.90 -7.79 -20.57
C GLY A 148 -4.46 -7.13 -19.25
N MET A 149 -5.27 -7.17 -18.19
CA MET A 149 -4.81 -6.77 -16.85
C MET A 149 -3.63 -7.64 -16.40
N LEU A 150 -2.65 -7.02 -15.72
CA LEU A 150 -1.55 -7.76 -15.11
C LEU A 150 -2.05 -8.77 -14.07
N THR A 151 -1.41 -9.92 -14.03
CA THR A 151 -1.52 -10.90 -12.93
C THR A 151 -0.92 -10.33 -11.64
N ARG A 152 -1.28 -10.88 -10.47
CA ARG A 152 -0.63 -10.46 -9.21
C ARG A 152 0.87 -10.69 -9.23
N THR A 153 1.34 -11.75 -9.89
CA THR A 153 2.77 -12.03 -10.07
C THR A 153 3.45 -10.94 -10.88
N GLU A 154 2.93 -10.60 -12.06
CA GLU A 154 3.48 -9.52 -12.90
C GLU A 154 3.46 -8.17 -12.17
N ILE A 155 2.43 -7.90 -11.35
CA ILE A 155 2.37 -6.68 -10.54
C ILE A 155 3.49 -6.65 -9.50
N VAL A 156 3.67 -7.74 -8.75
CA VAL A 156 4.72 -7.83 -7.72
C VAL A 156 6.10 -7.70 -8.36
N GLU A 157 6.36 -8.39 -9.47
CA GLU A 157 7.63 -8.30 -10.21
C GLU A 157 7.90 -6.85 -10.67
N ARG A 158 6.96 -6.23 -11.39
CA ARG A 158 7.09 -4.85 -11.85
C ARG A 158 7.28 -3.86 -10.71
N TYR A 159 6.54 -4.03 -9.62
CA TYR A 159 6.67 -3.20 -8.44
C TYR A 159 8.07 -3.30 -7.84
N CYS A 160 8.57 -4.52 -7.64
CA CYS A 160 9.88 -4.78 -7.05
C CYS A 160 11.01 -4.19 -7.91
N ASP A 161 10.94 -4.39 -9.23
CA ASP A 161 11.89 -3.83 -10.19
C ASP A 161 11.96 -2.29 -10.09
N ARG A 162 10.80 -1.63 -9.97
CA ARG A 162 10.71 -0.15 -9.93
C ARG A 162 11.04 0.42 -8.56
N ALA A 163 10.63 -0.25 -7.50
CA ALA A 163 10.90 0.15 -6.12
C ALA A 163 12.34 -0.16 -5.69
N ALA A 164 13.09 -0.94 -6.48
CA ALA A 164 14.39 -1.49 -6.12
C ALA A 164 14.35 -2.31 -4.81
N LEU A 165 13.27 -3.06 -4.62
CA LEU A 165 13.05 -3.97 -3.49
C LEU A 165 13.13 -5.41 -3.97
N SER A 166 13.59 -6.33 -3.12
CA SER A 166 13.49 -7.77 -3.43
C SER A 166 12.06 -8.25 -3.27
N ALA A 167 11.57 -9.03 -4.23
CA ALA A 167 10.26 -9.65 -4.13
C ALA A 167 10.20 -10.57 -2.89
N PRO A 168 9.12 -10.51 -2.10
CA PRO A 168 8.97 -11.42 -0.98
C PRO A 168 8.88 -12.87 -1.50
N ALA A 169 9.49 -13.80 -0.77
CA ALA A 169 9.39 -15.21 -1.11
C ALA A 169 7.90 -15.62 -1.19
N PRO A 170 7.49 -16.43 -2.18
CA PRO A 170 6.10 -16.88 -2.26
C PRO A 170 5.73 -17.61 -0.97
N SER A 171 4.55 -17.28 -0.42
CA SER A 171 4.00 -18.02 0.72
C SER A 171 3.97 -19.52 0.36
N PRO A 172 4.37 -20.43 1.26
CA PRO A 172 4.33 -21.86 0.97
C PRO A 172 2.91 -22.24 0.55
N ALA A 173 2.78 -22.75 -0.67
CA ALA A 173 1.52 -23.20 -1.21
C ALA A 173 0.99 -24.35 -0.36
N GLY A 174 -0.13 -24.14 0.33
CA GLY A 174 -0.80 -25.18 1.11
C GLY A 174 -0.34 -25.31 2.56
N ALA A 175 -0.48 -24.25 3.36
CA ALA A 175 -0.50 -24.39 4.82
C ALA A 175 -1.68 -25.30 5.22
N THR A 176 -1.41 -26.59 5.36
CA THR A 176 -2.35 -27.59 5.83
C THR A 176 -2.80 -27.20 7.23
N ARG A 177 -4.12 -27.22 7.45
CA ARG A 177 -4.76 -26.95 8.74
C ARG A 177 -4.06 -27.77 9.84
N PRO A 178 -3.41 -27.16 10.85
CA PRO A 178 -2.82 -27.93 11.93
C PRO A 178 -3.93 -28.66 12.69
N ALA A 179 -3.72 -29.96 12.90
CA ALA A 179 -4.58 -30.77 13.74
C ALA A 179 -4.36 -30.32 15.20
N SER A 180 -5.40 -29.70 15.79
CA SER A 180 -5.52 -29.26 17.19
C SER A 180 -5.08 -27.82 17.48
N LEU A 181 -6.01 -27.05 18.07
CA LEU A 181 -5.81 -25.71 18.61
C LEU A 181 -5.18 -25.79 20.01
N PRO A 182 -4.10 -25.06 20.32
CA PRO A 182 -3.67 -24.87 21.69
C PRO A 182 -4.63 -23.95 22.45
N THR A 183 -4.85 -24.27 23.73
CA THR A 183 -5.78 -23.62 24.66
C THR A 183 -5.42 -22.14 24.91
N GLN A 184 -6.44 -21.26 24.97
CA GLN A 184 -6.28 -19.79 25.07
C GLN A 184 -5.68 -19.30 26.39
N PRO A 185 -4.96 -18.15 26.41
CA PRO A 185 -4.67 -17.40 27.64
C PRO A 185 -5.84 -16.50 28.10
N ASP A 186 -5.88 -16.20 29.40
CA ASP A 186 -6.96 -15.50 30.13
C ASP A 186 -7.31 -14.08 29.60
N SER A 187 -8.59 -13.75 29.76
CA SER A 187 -9.41 -12.58 29.43
C SER A 187 -8.89 -11.17 29.76
N ARG A 188 -7.63 -10.98 30.15
CA ARG A 188 -7.14 -9.69 30.68
C ARG A 188 -6.14 -8.94 29.78
N GLY A 189 -6.08 -9.25 28.49
CA GLY A 189 -5.24 -8.55 27.51
C GLY A 189 -5.50 -7.04 27.48
N ARG A 190 -4.78 -6.27 28.30
CA ARG A 190 -4.85 -4.81 28.30
C ARG A 190 -4.13 -4.26 27.08
N CYS A 191 -4.89 -3.68 26.14
CA CYS A 191 -4.34 -2.91 25.03
C CYS A 191 -3.92 -1.50 25.50
N ILE A 192 -2.77 -1.01 25.03
CA ILE A 192 -2.27 0.35 25.29
C ILE A 192 -3.04 1.34 24.40
N ARG A 193 -3.63 2.40 24.98
CA ARG A 193 -4.34 3.47 24.25
C ARG A 193 -3.36 4.46 23.60
N PRO A 194 -3.46 4.79 22.31
CA PRO A 194 -2.84 5.98 21.76
C PRO A 194 -3.71 7.24 21.99
N PRO A 195 -3.13 8.44 22.08
CA PRO A 195 -3.86 9.69 22.28
C PRO A 195 -4.56 10.14 20.97
N ALA A 196 -5.66 10.86 21.13
CA ALA A 196 -6.48 11.40 20.03
C ALA A 196 -5.83 12.66 19.43
N GLY A 197 -5.76 12.73 18.11
CA GLY A 197 -5.29 13.91 17.36
C GLY A 197 -6.03 14.03 16.03
N THR A 198 -6.50 15.25 15.76
CA THR A 198 -7.44 15.71 14.72
C THR A 198 -6.88 15.69 13.29
N SER A 199 -7.61 15.11 12.34
CA SER A 199 -7.28 15.14 10.89
C SER A 199 -7.81 16.41 10.21
N THR A 200 -6.94 17.09 9.48
CA THR A 200 -7.28 18.15 8.51
C THR A 200 -7.01 17.60 7.11
N THR A 201 -8.00 17.68 6.23
CA THR A 201 -7.94 17.20 4.84
C THR A 201 -7.02 18.11 4.01
N THR A 202 -5.93 17.56 3.47
CA THR A 202 -5.07 18.22 2.47
C THR A 202 -5.00 17.34 1.23
N LEU A 203 -5.47 17.86 0.09
CA LEU A 203 -5.20 17.28 -1.23
C LEU A 203 -3.72 17.55 -1.58
N LEU A 204 -2.94 16.51 -1.86
CA LEU A 204 -1.63 16.65 -2.50
C LEU A 204 -1.79 16.55 -4.03
N CYS A 205 -1.63 17.67 -4.71
CA CYS A 205 -1.49 17.72 -6.18
C CYS A 205 -0.02 17.54 -6.57
N TRP A 206 0.25 16.61 -7.48
CA TRP A 206 1.60 16.35 -8.02
C TRP A 206 1.99 17.37 -9.09
N PRO A 207 3.14 18.08 -8.99
CA PRO A 207 3.60 18.95 -10.07
C PRO A 207 4.27 18.13 -11.19
N ALA A 208 3.94 18.45 -12.44
CA ALA A 208 4.66 17.96 -13.61
C ALA A 208 6.13 18.47 -13.60
N THR A 209 7.05 17.60 -14.06
CA THR A 209 8.52 17.72 -14.16
C THR A 209 9.09 19.03 -14.79
N PRO A 210 10.40 19.32 -14.64
CA PRO A 210 10.97 20.66 -14.37
C PRO A 210 11.51 21.38 -15.63
N PRO A 211 11.98 22.65 -15.54
CA PRO A 211 12.60 23.31 -16.68
C PRO A 211 14.07 22.89 -16.90
N HIS A 212 14.45 22.84 -18.17
CA HIS A 212 15.77 22.52 -18.74
C HIS A 212 16.94 23.39 -18.20
N PRO A 213 18.19 22.92 -18.32
CA PRO A 213 19.37 23.61 -17.80
C PRO A 213 19.85 24.69 -18.77
N THR A 214 19.95 25.93 -18.30
CA THR A 214 20.70 26.99 -19.00
C THR A 214 22.16 27.02 -18.55
N ARG A 215 23.03 26.95 -19.56
CA ARG A 215 24.49 27.05 -19.51
C ARG A 215 25.01 28.13 -18.56
N SER A 216 25.97 27.75 -17.71
CA SER A 216 26.88 28.67 -17.02
C SER A 216 28.09 28.99 -17.90
N GLY A 217 28.33 30.29 -18.12
CA GLY A 217 29.55 30.89 -18.65
C GLY A 217 29.90 32.13 -17.82
N PRO A 218 31.16 32.59 -17.77
CA PRO A 218 31.79 32.96 -16.51
C PRO A 218 31.70 34.44 -16.10
N CYS A 219 31.72 34.59 -14.77
CA CYS A 219 32.11 35.71 -13.91
C CYS A 219 32.96 36.83 -14.54
N ARG A 220 32.49 38.08 -14.45
CA ARG A 220 33.30 39.32 -14.46
C ARG A 220 32.68 40.42 -13.55
N THR A 221 33.42 40.72 -12.48
CA THR A 221 33.67 42.00 -11.76
C THR A 221 32.92 43.30 -12.12
N CYS A 222 32.42 44.02 -11.09
CA CYS A 222 32.81 45.38 -10.61
C CYS A 222 31.75 45.92 -9.62
N SER A 223 32.09 46.25 -8.36
CA SER A 223 32.33 47.63 -7.83
C SER A 223 31.26 48.63 -8.31
N THR A 224 30.48 49.34 -7.46
CA THR A 224 30.89 50.24 -6.36
C THR A 224 29.67 50.65 -5.49
N MET A 225 29.99 51.00 -4.24
CA MET A 225 29.26 51.77 -3.20
C MET A 225 28.63 53.10 -3.69
N PRO A 226 27.80 53.84 -2.89
CA PRO A 226 27.90 54.10 -1.45
C PRO A 226 26.81 53.49 -0.56
#